data_AF-A0A925HK76-F1
#
_entry.id   AF-A0A925HK76-F1
#
_cell.length_a   1.000
_cell.length_b   1.000
_cell.length_c   1.000
_cell.angle_alpha   90.00
_cell.angle_beta   90.00
_cell.angle_gamma   90.00
#
_symmetry.space_group_name_H-M   'P 1'
#
loop_
_entity.id
_entity.type
_entity.pdbx_description
1 polymer ?
#
loop_
_entity_poly.entity_id
_entity_poly.type
_entity_poly.pdbx_seq_one_letter_code
_entity_poly.pdbx_strand_id
1 'polypeptide(L)'
;MPAIIKSIVLLHRRNTKHYKKYKENARALVHARLAYFNAFYAFPLRRVAIKNSKSRWGSCSKLGNLNFNYKLLFLPIQVIDYVVVHELCHLKEFNHSPKFWALVAQEIPDYLARRKLLRRLERQVLEIKKPARRARRTWGTGSG
;
A
#
# COMPACT_ATOMS: atom_id res chain seq x y z
N MET A 1 -14.17 -8.68 12.65
CA MET A 1 -14.22 -8.73 11.16
C MET A 1 -15.11 -7.68 10.44
N PRO A 2 -15.77 -6.68 11.08
CA PRO A 2 -16.40 -5.56 10.33
C PRO A 2 -15.61 -4.23 10.31
N ALA A 3 -14.59 -4.06 11.17
CA ALA A 3 -13.86 -2.79 11.32
C ALA A 3 -12.83 -2.51 10.19
N ILE A 4 -12.45 -3.53 9.41
CA ILE A 4 -11.43 -3.42 8.36
C ILE A 4 -11.98 -2.74 7.10
N ILE A 5 -13.29 -2.86 6.84
CA ILE A 5 -13.90 -2.44 5.56
C ILE A 5 -14.22 -0.94 5.54
N LYS A 6 -14.54 -0.31 6.67
CA LYS A 6 -14.86 1.14 6.72
C LYS A 6 -13.65 2.06 6.42
N SER A 7 -12.43 1.55 6.49
CA SER A 7 -11.18 2.32 6.28
C SER A 7 -10.71 2.39 4.82
N ILE A 8 -11.27 1.55 3.95
CA ILE A 8 -10.82 1.37 2.56
C ILE A 8 -11.12 2.62 1.70
N VAL A 9 -12.22 3.33 1.96
CA VAL A 9 -12.59 4.58 1.25
C VAL A 9 -11.56 5.70 1.46
N LEU A 10 -10.84 5.70 2.59
CA LEU A 10 -9.90 6.77 2.94
C LEU A 10 -8.55 6.67 2.23
N LEU A 11 -8.29 5.56 1.54
CA LEU A 11 -6.98 5.26 0.95
C LEU A 11 -6.68 6.08 -0.32
N HIS A 12 -7.68 6.70 -0.96
CA HIS A 12 -7.50 7.36 -2.27
C HIS A 12 -7.63 8.89 -2.28
N ARG A 13 -7.99 9.55 -1.17
CA ARG A 13 -7.97 11.01 -1.07
C ARG A 13 -6.73 11.49 -0.29
N ARG A 14 -6.21 12.67 -0.65
CA ARG A 14 -5.30 13.39 0.26
C ARG A 14 -6.17 13.90 1.40
N ASN A 15 -5.97 13.35 2.59
CA ASN A 15 -6.62 13.81 3.80
C ASN A 15 -5.53 14.24 4.78
N THR A 16 -5.33 15.55 4.94
CA THR A 16 -4.26 16.11 5.77
C THR A 16 -4.51 15.86 7.25
N LYS A 17 -5.75 15.96 7.72
CA LYS A 17 -6.11 15.68 9.12
C LYS A 17 -5.83 14.20 9.47
N HIS A 18 -6.27 13.28 8.61
CA HIS A 18 -6.03 11.86 8.80
C HIS A 18 -4.54 11.51 8.74
N TYR A 19 -3.81 12.09 7.78
CA TYR A 19 -2.36 11.93 7.71
C TYR A 19 -1.67 12.41 9.00
N LYS A 20 -1.97 13.62 9.48
CA LYS A 20 -1.41 14.14 10.75
C LYS A 20 -1.70 13.20 11.93
N LYS A 21 -2.91 12.64 11.99
CA LYS A 21 -3.33 11.72 13.06
C LYS A 21 -2.55 10.40 13.07
N TYR A 22 -2.27 9.80 11.90
CA TYR A 22 -1.75 8.43 11.82
C TYR A 22 -0.31 8.32 11.31
N LYS A 23 0.34 9.43 10.93
CA LYS A 23 1.71 9.44 10.38
C LYS A 23 2.71 8.81 11.34
N GLU A 24 2.63 9.12 12.63
CA GLU A 24 3.60 8.62 13.62
C GLU A 24 3.41 7.11 13.89
N ASN A 25 2.17 6.61 13.97
CA ASN A 25 1.90 5.17 14.04
C ASN A 25 2.42 4.42 12.81
N ALA A 26 2.19 4.96 11.61
CA ALA A 26 2.72 4.37 10.39
C ALA A 26 4.25 4.39 10.35
N ARG A 27 4.89 5.43 10.89
CA ARG A 27 6.35 5.49 11.01
C ARG A 27 6.87 4.42 11.96
N ALA A 28 6.31 4.30 13.16
CA ALA A 28 6.71 3.28 14.11
C ALA A 28 6.62 1.87 13.50
N LEU A 29 5.48 1.57 12.87
CA LEU A 29 5.27 0.30 12.17
C LEU A 29 6.30 0.06 11.06
N VAL A 30 6.48 1.02 10.14
CA VAL A 30 7.41 0.88 9.01
C VAL A 30 8.85 0.73 9.48
N HIS A 31 9.28 1.49 10.49
CA HIS A 31 10.62 1.36 11.04
C HIS A 31 10.83 -0.01 11.70
N ALA A 32 9.84 -0.52 12.43
CA ALA A 32 9.93 -1.86 13.02
C ALA A 32 10.05 -2.94 11.94
N ARG A 33 9.27 -2.87 10.86
CA ARG A 33 9.36 -3.82 9.75
C ARG A 33 10.67 -3.68 8.96
N LEU A 34 11.15 -2.46 8.73
CA LEU A 34 12.45 -2.22 8.10
C LEU A 34 13.59 -2.80 8.93
N ALA A 35 13.59 -2.58 10.25
CA ALA A 35 14.61 -3.13 11.13
C ALA A 35 14.60 -4.67 11.08
N TYR A 36 13.41 -5.28 11.15
CA TYR A 36 13.25 -6.73 11.06
C TYR A 36 13.83 -7.30 9.76
N PHE A 37 13.41 -6.82 8.59
CA PHE A 37 13.87 -7.37 7.31
C PHE A 37 15.29 -6.95 6.94
N ASN A 38 15.71 -5.73 7.30
CA ASN A 38 17.07 -5.28 7.01
C ASN A 38 18.13 -5.98 7.88
N ALA A 39 17.74 -6.68 8.95
CA ALA A 39 18.64 -7.59 9.66
C ALA A 39 19.13 -8.73 8.75
N PHE A 40 18.31 -9.18 7.80
CA PHE A 40 18.70 -10.17 6.79
C PHE A 40 19.54 -9.56 5.67
N TYR A 41 19.09 -8.44 5.08
CA TYR A 41 19.73 -7.85 3.90
C TYR A 41 20.99 -7.03 4.20
N ALA A 42 21.10 -6.45 5.40
CA ALA A 42 22.17 -5.55 5.82
C ALA A 42 22.42 -4.37 4.85
N PHE A 43 21.37 -3.82 4.23
CA PHE A 43 21.50 -2.69 3.31
C PHE A 43 21.69 -1.37 4.06
N PRO A 44 22.47 -0.41 3.50
CA PRO A 44 22.64 0.90 4.10
C PRO A 44 21.35 1.72 3.96
N LEU A 45 20.63 1.88 5.09
CA LEU A 45 19.45 2.73 5.14
C LEU A 45 19.87 4.20 5.22
N ARG A 46 19.22 5.04 4.41
CA ARG A 46 19.29 6.50 4.55
C ARG A 46 17.98 7.02 5.14
N ARG A 47 17.47 8.13 4.59
CA ARG A 47 16.25 8.75 5.08
C ARG A 47 15.05 7.85 4.78
N VAL A 48 14.27 7.56 5.82
CA VAL A 48 12.94 6.95 5.70
C VAL A 48 11.90 8.02 5.97
N ALA A 49 10.93 8.18 5.06
CA ALA A 49 9.89 9.20 5.20
C ALA A 49 8.49 8.63 5.00
N ILE A 50 7.58 9.01 5.90
CA ILE A 50 6.16 8.71 5.77
C ILE A 50 5.46 9.84 5.00
N LYS A 51 4.69 9.48 3.97
CA LYS A 51 4.06 10.40 3.01
C LYS A 51 2.55 10.15 2.92
N ASN A 52 1.84 11.16 2.40
CA ASN A 52 0.42 11.09 2.05
C ASN A 52 0.25 11.03 0.52
N SER A 53 0.76 9.96 -0.09
CA SER A 53 0.67 9.76 -1.54
C SER A 53 -0.74 9.31 -1.97
N LYS A 54 -1.12 9.67 -3.20
CA LYS A 54 -2.38 9.24 -3.82
C LYS A 54 -2.23 7.92 -4.59
N SER A 55 -1.08 7.68 -5.22
CA SER A 55 -0.91 6.63 -6.24
C SER A 55 0.16 5.59 -5.91
N ARG A 56 0.92 5.77 -4.82
CA ARG A 56 2.04 4.90 -4.48
C ARG A 56 2.00 4.49 -3.00
N TRP A 57 2.32 3.23 -2.74
CA TRP A 57 2.49 2.68 -1.40
C TRP A 57 3.91 2.89 -0.86
N GLY A 58 4.89 2.87 -1.76
CA GLY A 58 6.29 3.17 -1.46
C GLY A 58 7.03 3.79 -2.64
N SER A 59 8.28 4.19 -2.40
CA SER A 59 9.28 4.45 -3.45
C SER A 59 10.68 4.59 -2.85
N CYS A 60 11.68 4.05 -3.51
CA CYS A 60 13.11 4.31 -3.27
C CYS A 60 13.65 5.33 -4.28
N SER A 61 14.46 6.29 -3.83
CA SER A 61 15.22 7.17 -4.74
C SER A 61 16.59 6.59 -5.08
N LYS A 62 17.21 7.01 -6.19
CA LYS A 62 18.60 6.63 -6.55
C LYS A 62 19.63 6.90 -5.45
N LEU A 63 19.34 7.89 -4.60
CA LEU A 63 20.17 8.21 -3.46
C LEU A 63 20.00 7.23 -2.29
N GLY A 64 19.04 6.31 -2.30
CA GLY A 64 18.77 5.37 -1.21
C GLY A 64 17.79 5.89 -0.15
N ASN A 65 16.98 6.91 -0.48
CA ASN A 65 15.93 7.38 0.43
C ASN A 65 14.65 6.59 0.20
N LEU A 66 14.10 6.00 1.26
CA LEU A 66 12.85 5.26 1.21
C LEU A 66 11.67 6.14 1.61
N ASN A 67 10.60 6.06 0.86
CA ASN A 67 9.34 6.73 1.17
C ASN A 67 8.24 5.68 1.27
N PHE A 68 7.38 5.80 2.28
CA PHE A 68 6.25 4.92 2.50
C PHE A 68 4.98 5.71 2.71
N ASN A 69 3.85 5.17 2.26
CA ASN A 69 2.55 5.79 2.46
C ASN A 69 2.02 5.46 3.86
N TYR A 70 1.58 6.47 4.62
CA TYR A 70 1.05 6.25 5.97
C TYR A 70 -0.15 5.29 5.99
N LYS A 71 -0.85 5.21 4.85
CA LYS A 71 -2.00 4.33 4.63
C LYS A 71 -1.67 2.84 4.73
N LEU A 72 -0.38 2.46 4.65
CA LEU A 72 0.06 1.09 4.92
C LEU A 72 -0.41 0.60 6.29
N LEU A 73 -0.55 1.49 7.27
CA LEU A 73 -1.05 1.18 8.63
C LEU A 73 -2.39 0.43 8.63
N PHE A 74 -3.19 0.55 7.56
CA PHE A 74 -4.52 -0.04 7.46
C PHE A 74 -4.59 -1.26 6.55
N LEU A 75 -3.45 -1.75 6.05
CA LEU A 75 -3.39 -2.96 5.25
C LEU A 75 -3.09 -4.18 6.14
N PRO A 76 -3.43 -5.40 5.69
CA PRO A 76 -2.97 -6.62 6.35
C PRO A 76 -1.44 -6.66 6.46
N ILE A 77 -0.92 -7.20 7.56
CA ILE A 77 0.53 -7.20 7.85
C ILE A 77 1.34 -7.84 6.73
N GLN A 78 0.86 -8.93 6.12
CA GLN A 78 1.58 -9.55 5.01
C GLN A 78 1.75 -8.62 3.79
N VAL A 79 0.79 -7.72 3.55
CA VAL A 79 0.86 -6.73 2.46
C VAL A 79 1.83 -5.61 2.82
N ILE A 80 1.83 -5.16 4.08
CA ILE A 80 2.78 -4.17 4.59
C ILE A 80 4.20 -4.69 4.40
N ASP A 81 4.47 -5.92 4.83
CA ASP A 81 5.77 -6.58 4.74
C ASP A 81 6.26 -6.68 3.30
N TYR A 82 5.38 -7.10 2.40
CA TYR A 82 5.68 -7.13 0.98
C TYR A 82 6.11 -5.75 0.46
N VAL A 83 5.39 -4.67 0.80
CA VAL A 83 5.76 -3.32 0.35
C VAL A 83 7.09 -2.88 0.98
N VAL A 84 7.31 -3.15 2.27
CA VAL A 84 8.56 -2.81 2.96
C VAL A 84 9.76 -3.50 2.31
N VAL A 85 9.69 -4.82 2.11
CA VAL A 85 10.75 -5.59 1.45
C VAL A 85 10.95 -5.14 0.00
N HIS A 86 9.87 -4.84 -0.73
CA HIS A 86 9.95 -4.34 -2.10
C HIS A 86 10.78 -3.05 -2.19
N GLU A 87 10.48 -2.07 -1.35
CA GLU A 87 11.23 -0.80 -1.34
C GLU A 87 12.65 -0.97 -0.80
N LEU A 88 12.86 -1.90 0.15
CA LEU A 88 14.18 -2.22 0.68
C LEU A 88 15.08 -2.83 -0.39
N CYS A 89 14.55 -3.77 -1.18
CA CYS A 89 15.26 -4.40 -2.30
C CYS A 89 15.68 -3.39 -3.38
N HIS A 90 14.96 -2.27 -3.52
CA HIS A 90 15.35 -1.19 -4.41
C HIS A 90 16.64 -0.47 -4.00
N LEU A 91 17.15 -0.65 -2.78
CA LEU A 91 18.49 -0.15 -2.41
C LEU A 91 19.60 -0.90 -3.15
N LYS A 92 19.34 -2.12 -3.61
CA LYS A 92 20.28 -2.95 -4.37
C LYS A 92 19.95 -3.01 -5.86
N GLU A 93 18.67 -3.17 -6.20
CA GLU A 93 18.20 -3.36 -7.58
C GLU A 93 17.08 -2.37 -7.91
N PHE A 94 17.37 -1.34 -8.71
CA PHE A 94 16.42 -0.24 -8.99
C PHE A 94 15.31 -0.58 -10.00
N ASN A 95 15.46 -1.66 -10.75
CA ASN A 95 14.48 -2.10 -11.74
C ASN A 95 13.80 -3.40 -11.27
N HIS A 96 12.62 -3.70 -11.78
CA HIS A 96 11.89 -4.94 -11.47
C HIS A 96 12.38 -6.13 -12.31
N SER A 97 13.70 -6.28 -12.46
CA SER A 97 14.34 -7.39 -13.18
C SER A 97 14.18 -8.73 -12.45
N PRO A 98 14.53 -9.86 -13.10
CA PRO A 98 14.58 -11.15 -12.41
C PRO A 98 15.43 -11.15 -11.15
N LYS A 99 16.56 -10.40 -11.13
CA LYS A 99 17.42 -10.25 -9.95
C LYS A 99 16.70 -9.57 -8.79
N PHE A 100 15.93 -8.51 -9.08
CA PHE A 100 15.10 -7.85 -8.07
C PHE A 100 14.07 -8.80 -7.46
N TRP A 101 13.35 -9.56 -8.29
CA TRP A 101 12.33 -10.49 -7.78
C TRP A 101 12.95 -11.66 -7.01
N ALA A 102 14.12 -12.15 -7.44
CA ALA A 102 14.89 -13.13 -6.68
C ALA A 102 15.27 -12.59 -5.30
N LEU A 103 15.69 -11.32 -5.21
CA LEU A 103 16.04 -10.68 -3.94
C LEU A 103 14.83 -10.52 -3.00
N VAL A 104 13.68 -10.11 -3.55
CA VAL A 104 12.41 -10.04 -2.78
C VAL A 104 11.99 -11.41 -2.27
N ALA A 105 12.14 -12.46 -3.10
CA ALA A 105 11.73 -13.82 -2.77
C ALA A 105 12.53 -14.46 -1.62
N GLN A 106 13.71 -13.91 -1.27
CA GLN A 106 14.52 -14.41 -0.16
C GLN A 106 13.77 -14.32 1.18
N GLU A 107 13.14 -13.18 1.47
CA GLU A 107 12.36 -12.98 2.69
C GLU A 107 10.85 -13.16 2.47
N ILE A 108 10.39 -13.01 1.22
CA ILE A 108 8.96 -13.04 0.86
C ILE A 108 8.76 -14.04 -0.30
N PRO A 109 8.90 -15.35 -0.06
CA PRO A 109 8.79 -16.36 -1.12
C PRO A 109 7.42 -16.37 -1.80
N ASP A 110 6.36 -15.98 -1.08
CA ASP A 110 4.98 -15.85 -1.58
C ASP A 110 4.65 -14.44 -2.13
N TYR A 111 5.64 -13.65 -2.55
CA TYR A 111 5.44 -12.26 -2.98
C TYR A 111 4.39 -12.08 -4.08
N LEU A 112 4.23 -13.07 -4.97
CA LEU A 112 3.21 -13.04 -6.02
C LEU A 112 1.78 -13.01 -5.44
N ALA A 113 1.54 -13.80 -4.39
CA ALA A 113 0.26 -13.84 -3.69
C ALA A 113 0.00 -12.51 -2.96
N ARG A 114 1.01 -11.98 -2.26
CA ARG A 114 0.92 -10.69 -1.54
C ARG A 114 0.72 -9.52 -2.50
N ARG A 115 1.39 -9.50 -3.65
CA ARG A 115 1.19 -8.53 -4.74
C ARG A 115 -0.21 -8.63 -5.35
N LYS A 116 -0.74 -9.85 -5.53
CA LYS A 116 -2.13 -10.07 -5.98
C LYS A 116 -3.13 -9.53 -4.96
N LEU A 117 -2.90 -9.76 -3.67
CA LEU A 117 -3.72 -9.23 -2.58
C LEU A 117 -3.69 -7.69 -2.56
N LEU A 118 -2.52 -7.06 -2.66
CA LEU A 118 -2.39 -5.61 -2.73
C LEU A 118 -3.25 -5.03 -3.89
N ARG A 119 -3.12 -5.59 -5.09
CA ARG A 119 -3.92 -5.19 -6.26
C ARG A 119 -5.42 -5.41 -6.09
N ARG A 120 -5.83 -6.43 -5.35
CA ARG A 120 -7.25 -6.67 -5.01
C ARG A 120 -7.76 -5.57 -4.08
N LEU A 121 -6.99 -5.26 -3.03
CA LEU A 121 -7.33 -4.21 -2.07
C LEU A 121 -7.43 -2.84 -2.77
N GLU A 122 -6.50 -2.53 -3.68
CA GLU A 122 -6.55 -1.30 -4.48
C GLU A 122 -7.84 -1.19 -5.31
N ARG A 123 -8.26 -2.28 -5.97
CA ARG A 123 -9.48 -2.30 -6.79
C ARG A 123 -10.75 -2.16 -5.96
N GLN A 124 -10.84 -2.82 -4.82
CA GLN A 124 -12.00 -2.68 -3.92
C GLN A 124 -12.20 -1.23 -3.46
N VAL A 125 -11.13 -0.44 -3.32
CA VAL A 125 -11.24 0.99 -3.04
C VAL A 125 -11.87 1.77 -4.20
N LEU A 126 -11.59 1.37 -5.45
CA LEU A 126 -12.08 2.06 -6.64
C LEU A 126 -13.56 1.75 -6.93
N GLU A 127 -13.99 0.52 -6.66
CA GLU A 127 -15.38 0.09 -6.92
C GLU A 127 -16.40 0.81 -6.02
N ILE A 128 -16.03 1.11 -4.77
CA ILE A 128 -16.87 1.91 -3.85
C ILE A 128 -17.15 3.33 -4.39
N LYS A 129 -16.37 3.82 -5.36
CA LYS A 129 -16.56 5.16 -5.96
C LYS A 129 -17.53 5.21 -7.12
N LYS A 130 -17.96 4.08 -7.69
CA LYS A 130 -18.97 4.11 -8.76
C LYS A 130 -20.33 4.39 -8.11
N PRO A 131 -21.01 5.52 -8.42
CA PRO A 131 -22.37 5.68 -7.96
C PRO A 131 -23.18 4.49 -8.49
N ALA A 132 -24.01 3.91 -7.63
CA ALA A 132 -24.99 2.92 -8.08
C ALA A 132 -25.71 3.50 -9.29
N ARG A 133 -25.64 2.82 -10.45
CA ARG A 133 -26.43 3.20 -11.62
C ARG A 133 -27.87 3.29 -11.12
N ARG A 134 -28.46 4.50 -11.09
CA ARG A 134 -29.89 4.65 -10.80
C ARG A 134 -30.62 3.76 -11.78
N ALA A 135 -31.31 2.74 -11.27
CA ALA A 135 -32.29 2.01 -12.05
C ALA A 135 -33.27 3.05 -12.62
N ARG A 136 -33.33 3.13 -13.95
CA ARG A 136 -34.22 4.03 -14.67
C ARG A 136 -35.64 3.57 -14.32
N ARG A 137 -36.37 4.29 -13.47
CA ARG A 137 -37.81 4.05 -13.23
C ARG A 137 -38.51 4.29 -14.57
N THR A 138 -38.92 3.21 -15.23
CA THR A 138 -39.90 3.28 -16.31
C THR A 138 -41.23 3.63 -15.66
N TRP A 139 -41.72 4.84 -15.91
CA TRP A 139 -43.10 5.19 -15.60
C TRP A 139 -43.99 4.45 -16.59
N GLY A 140 -44.77 3.49 -16.11
CA GLY A 140 -45.87 2.93 -16.86
C GLY A 140 -46.94 4.00 -17.00
N THR A 141 -47.24 4.38 -18.24
CA THR A 141 -48.43 5.17 -18.58
C THR A 141 -49.66 4.32 -18.32
N GLY A 142 -50.35 4.60 -17.21
CA GLY A 142 -51.69 4.09 -16.93
C GLY A 142 -52.72 4.91 -17.69
N SER A 143 -53.47 4.21 -18.51
CA SER A 143 -54.53 4.65 -19.42
C SER A 143 -55.66 5.40 -18.72
N GLY A 144 -56.19 6.41 -19.39
CA GLY A 144 -57.53 6.97 -19.19
C GLY A 144 -58.29 6.91 -20.51
#